data_AF-A0A7K3L4E2-F1
#
_entry.id   AF-A0A7K3L4E2-F1
#
_cell.length_a   1.000
_cell.length_b   1.000
_cell.length_c   1.000
_cell.angle_alpha   90.00
_cell.angle_beta   90.00
_cell.angle_gamma   90.00
#
_symmetry.space_group_name_H-M   'P 1'
#
loop_
_entity.id
_entity.type
_entity.pdbx_description
1 polymer ?
#
loop_
_entity_poly.entity_id
_entity_poly.type
_entity_poly.pdbx_seq_one_letter_code
_entity_poly.pdbx_strand_id
1 'polypeptide(L)'
;MTEDKKTAASADAAAPAAKRRDRRKLAVVAGVVCAVVVVAGAGFWVWHEQPSFCNAICHAPQDPINATYDGEPGQAGLDKWGNPVDDMGDLMVVQHKQAGLTCLSCHEPTLGQQITEGLHWVSGDFEYPLDERSLTDLNHYLQKDDPESFCLNENCHNMTRDDLAQATSALGERNPHVTEVRHEQIECGECHKSHRQSVNACSRCHDDAPIPEGWLDAHQAAQLDASGFPY
;
A
#
# COMPACT_ATOMS: atom_id res chain seq x y z
N MET A 1 -83.23 -33.25 -37.27
CA MET A 1 -82.85 -34.43 -38.06
C MET A 1 -82.25 -33.89 -39.34
N THR A 2 -80.93 -33.70 -39.32
CA THR A 2 -79.87 -34.52 -39.97
C THR A 2 -79.39 -33.74 -41.20
N GLU A 3 -78.12 -33.60 -41.56
CA GLU A 3 -76.86 -34.23 -41.16
C GLU A 3 -75.69 -33.32 -41.59
N ASP A 4 -74.55 -33.50 -40.94
CA ASP A 4 -73.26 -32.85 -41.13
C ASP A 4 -72.66 -32.93 -42.55
N LYS A 5 -71.87 -31.89 -42.90
CA LYS A 5 -70.61 -32.11 -43.63
C LYS A 5 -69.51 -31.16 -43.20
N LYS A 6 -68.58 -31.77 -42.45
CA LYS A 6 -67.24 -31.39 -42.06
C LYS A 6 -66.42 -30.66 -43.15
N THR A 7 -65.84 -29.52 -42.78
CA THR A 7 -64.53 -29.08 -43.29
C THR A 7 -63.71 -28.57 -42.10
N ALA A 8 -62.62 -29.27 -41.82
CA ALA A 8 -61.62 -28.85 -40.85
C ALA A 8 -60.75 -27.74 -41.46
N ALA A 9 -60.43 -26.72 -40.68
CA ALA A 9 -59.25 -25.89 -40.87
C ALA A 9 -58.71 -25.47 -39.50
N SER A 10 -57.46 -25.84 -39.26
CA SER A 10 -56.63 -25.56 -38.08
C SER A 10 -56.24 -24.10 -37.93
N ALA A 11 -55.85 -23.78 -36.67
CA ALA A 11 -54.89 -22.75 -36.25
C ALA A 11 -55.32 -21.28 -36.44
N ASP A 12 -55.08 -20.34 -35.53
CA ASP A 12 -53.98 -20.18 -34.60
C ASP A 12 -54.43 -19.53 -33.29
N ALA A 13 -53.92 -20.04 -32.17
CA ALA A 13 -53.89 -19.30 -30.92
C ALA A 13 -52.88 -18.15 -31.05
N ALA A 14 -53.35 -16.91 -30.96
CA ALA A 14 -52.49 -15.74 -30.96
C ALA A 14 -51.53 -15.79 -29.76
N ALA A 15 -50.23 -15.99 -30.04
CA ALA A 15 -49.17 -15.82 -29.06
C ALA A 15 -49.17 -14.37 -28.53
N PRO A 16 -48.85 -14.13 -27.25
CA PRO A 16 -48.82 -12.77 -26.71
C PRO A 16 -47.72 -11.99 -27.44
N ALA A 17 -48.09 -10.84 -28.02
CA ALA A 17 -47.14 -9.95 -28.67
C ALA A 17 -46.05 -9.54 -27.68
N ALA A 18 -44.81 -9.92 -27.96
CA ALA A 18 -43.66 -9.48 -27.18
C ALA A 18 -43.66 -7.96 -27.12
N LYS A 19 -43.79 -7.40 -25.91
CA LYS A 19 -43.80 -5.96 -25.65
C LYS A 19 -42.53 -5.36 -26.26
N ARG A 20 -42.67 -4.67 -27.39
CA ARG A 20 -41.55 -4.09 -28.14
C ARG A 20 -40.82 -3.12 -27.21
N ARG A 21 -39.65 -3.54 -26.69
CA ARG A 21 -38.89 -2.79 -25.68
C ARG A 21 -38.61 -1.40 -26.25
N ASP A 22 -39.15 -0.37 -25.62
CA ASP A 22 -39.09 1.01 -26.11
C ASP A 22 -37.62 1.41 -26.24
N ARG A 23 -37.15 1.59 -27.49
CA ARG A 23 -35.75 1.89 -27.80
C ARG A 23 -35.29 3.17 -27.11
N ARG A 24 -36.21 4.11 -26.82
CA ARG A 24 -35.89 5.32 -26.04
C ARG A 24 -35.65 5.00 -24.57
N LYS A 25 -36.47 4.16 -23.94
CA LYS A 25 -36.23 3.71 -22.56
C LYS A 25 -34.93 2.93 -22.45
N LEU A 26 -34.60 2.13 -23.46
CA LEU A 26 -33.32 1.44 -23.53
C LEU A 26 -32.13 2.38 -23.63
N ALA A 27 -32.22 3.40 -24.49
CA ALA A 27 -31.18 4.41 -24.62
C ALA A 27 -31.00 5.21 -23.32
N VAL A 28 -32.10 5.56 -22.64
CA VAL A 28 -32.06 6.24 -21.34
C VAL A 28 -31.42 5.35 -20.28
N VAL A 29 -31.82 4.08 -20.16
CA VAL A 29 -31.22 3.14 -19.20
C VAL A 29 -29.74 2.95 -19.48
N ALA A 30 -29.35 2.76 -20.75
CA ALA A 30 -27.95 2.63 -21.13
C ALA A 30 -27.16 3.90 -20.78
N GLY A 31 -27.71 5.09 -21.07
CA GLY A 31 -27.09 6.36 -20.72
C GLY A 31 -26.90 6.54 -19.21
N VAL A 32 -27.91 6.18 -18.41
CA VAL A 32 -27.81 6.21 -16.93
C VAL A 32 -26.77 5.22 -16.43
N VAL A 33 -26.75 3.98 -16.94
CA VAL A 33 -25.74 2.98 -16.56
C VAL A 33 -24.34 3.47 -16.91
N CYS A 34 -24.13 4.00 -18.11
CA CYS A 34 -22.84 4.58 -18.50
C CYS A 34 -22.44 5.73 -17.57
N ALA A 35 -23.35 6.64 -17.24
CA ALA A 35 -23.07 7.75 -16.32
C ALA A 35 -22.70 7.25 -14.92
N VAL A 36 -23.41 6.25 -14.39
CA VAL A 36 -23.11 5.64 -13.09
C VAL A 36 -21.74 4.97 -13.12
N VAL A 37 -21.40 4.21 -14.15
CA VAL A 37 -20.08 3.58 -14.28
C VAL A 37 -18.97 4.62 -14.33
N VAL A 38 -19.16 5.72 -15.06
CA VAL A 38 -18.16 6.80 -15.12
C VAL A 38 -17.98 7.47 -13.75
N VAL A 39 -19.07 7.81 -13.06
CA VAL A 39 -18.99 8.43 -11.73
C VAL A 39 -18.38 7.48 -10.70
N ALA A 40 -18.80 6.21 -10.71
CA ALA A 40 -18.25 5.19 -9.82
C ALA A 40 -16.77 4.93 -10.12
N GLY A 41 -16.38 4.87 -11.39
CA GLY A 41 -14.99 4.70 -11.80
C GLY A 41 -14.10 5.86 -11.36
N ALA A 42 -14.56 7.10 -11.52
CA ALA A 42 -13.84 8.28 -11.03
C ALA A 42 -13.74 8.31 -9.50
N GLY A 43 -14.83 7.97 -8.79
CA GLY A 43 -14.83 7.88 -7.33
C GLY A 43 -13.91 6.76 -6.82
N PHE A 44 -13.94 5.60 -7.48
CA PHE A 44 -13.04 4.49 -7.18
C PHE A 44 -11.57 4.86 -7.44
N TRP A 45 -11.29 5.59 -8.54
CA TRP A 45 -9.94 6.08 -8.84
C TRP A 45 -9.36 6.93 -7.71
N VAL A 46 -10.15 7.88 -7.21
CA VAL A 46 -9.71 8.71 -6.07
C VAL A 46 -9.60 7.89 -4.78
N TRP A 47 -10.54 6.97 -4.55
CA TRP A 47 -10.60 6.19 -3.33
C TRP A 47 -9.46 5.16 -3.22
N HIS A 48 -9.01 4.55 -4.32
CA HIS A 48 -7.99 3.49 -4.26
C HIS A 48 -6.62 3.96 -3.76
N GLU A 49 -6.37 5.27 -3.77
CA GLU A 49 -5.14 5.87 -3.23
C GLU A 49 -5.29 6.29 -1.76
N GLN A 50 -6.45 6.08 -1.13
CA GLN A 50 -6.74 6.51 0.24
C GLN A 50 -6.48 5.39 1.27
N PRO A 51 -6.04 5.73 2.50
CA PRO A 51 -5.85 4.75 3.57
C PRO A 51 -7.07 3.86 3.83
N SER A 52 -8.28 4.43 3.69
CA SER A 52 -9.53 3.67 3.85
C SER A 52 -9.74 2.54 2.82
N PHE A 53 -9.19 2.66 1.61
CA PHE A 53 -9.21 1.58 0.62
C PHE A 53 -8.22 0.48 1.01
N CYS A 54 -7.00 0.86 1.37
CA CYS A 54 -5.96 -0.08 1.81
C CYS A 54 -6.46 -0.92 2.98
N ASN A 55 -7.08 -0.28 3.98
CA ASN A 55 -7.68 -0.96 5.11
C ASN A 55 -8.80 -1.95 4.74
N ALA A 56 -9.61 -1.59 3.73
CA ALA A 56 -10.79 -2.36 3.38
C ALA A 56 -10.47 -3.52 2.42
N ILE A 57 -9.44 -3.38 1.58
CA ILE A 57 -9.24 -4.23 0.40
C ILE A 57 -7.88 -4.90 0.35
N CYS A 58 -6.79 -4.21 0.73
CA CYS A 58 -5.44 -4.75 0.59
C CYS A 58 -5.11 -5.70 1.74
N HIS A 59 -5.14 -5.20 2.98
CA HIS A 59 -4.89 -6.00 4.17
C HIS A 59 -5.74 -5.49 5.33
N ALA A 60 -6.80 -6.22 5.69
CA ALA A 60 -7.56 -5.93 6.91
C ALA A 60 -7.19 -6.98 7.96
N PRO A 61 -6.84 -6.58 9.20
CA PRO A 61 -6.75 -5.21 9.71
C PRO A 61 -5.45 -4.48 9.31
N GLN A 62 -5.54 -3.19 8.89
CA GLN A 62 -4.38 -2.31 8.70
C GLN A 62 -4.38 -1.10 9.64
N ASP A 63 -5.34 -1.02 10.57
CA ASP A 63 -5.53 0.15 11.42
C ASP A 63 -4.26 0.66 12.12
N PRO A 64 -3.37 -0.18 12.69
CA PRO A 64 -2.12 0.31 13.27
C PRO A 64 -1.19 0.96 12.24
N ILE A 65 -1.07 0.37 11.05
CA ILE A 65 -0.25 0.91 9.94
C ILE A 65 -0.83 2.23 9.44
N ASN A 66 -2.15 2.29 9.27
CA ASN A 66 -2.83 3.52 8.87
C ASN A 66 -2.66 4.63 9.91
N ALA A 67 -2.76 4.31 11.20
CA ALA A 67 -2.51 5.27 12.26
C ALA A 67 -1.09 5.84 12.22
N THR A 68 -0.08 5.03 11.86
CA THR A 68 1.27 5.55 11.67
C THR A 68 1.40 6.48 10.46
N TYR A 69 0.73 6.18 9.34
CA TYR A 69 0.69 7.08 8.18
C TYR A 69 -0.05 8.37 8.51
N ASP A 70 -1.18 8.29 9.20
CA ASP A 70 -1.99 9.43 9.60
C ASP A 70 -1.39 10.26 10.75
N GLY A 71 -0.28 9.79 11.35
CA GLY A 71 0.49 10.53 12.34
C GLY A 71 0.89 11.93 11.88
N GLU A 72 1.05 12.83 12.84
CA GLU A 72 1.43 14.22 12.60
C GLU A 72 2.70 14.57 13.40
N PRO A 73 3.67 15.28 12.80
CA PRO A 73 4.87 15.72 13.51
C PRO A 73 4.56 16.53 14.77
N GLY A 74 5.33 16.32 15.83
CA GLY A 74 5.17 16.94 17.15
C GLY A 74 4.08 16.32 18.03
N GLN A 75 3.43 15.24 17.59
CA GLN A 75 2.44 14.50 18.38
C GLN A 75 2.96 13.13 18.77
N ALA A 76 2.67 12.72 20.00
CA ALA A 76 2.90 11.35 20.42
C ALA A 76 1.89 10.39 19.79
N GLY A 77 2.31 9.16 19.55
CA GLY A 77 1.47 8.10 19.00
C GLY A 77 2.06 6.72 19.25
N LEU A 78 1.70 5.77 18.39
CA LEU A 78 2.18 4.40 18.44
C LEU A 78 2.83 4.02 17.11
N ASP A 79 3.84 3.17 17.16
CA ASP A 79 4.37 2.51 15.97
C ASP A 79 3.45 1.36 15.50
N LYS A 80 3.82 0.69 14.40
CA LYS A 80 3.07 -0.43 13.83
C LYS A 80 2.83 -1.60 14.80
N TRP A 81 3.67 -1.73 15.82
CA TRP A 81 3.62 -2.80 16.81
C TRP A 81 2.93 -2.37 18.10
N GLY A 82 2.49 -1.11 18.19
CA GLY A 82 1.84 -0.56 19.37
C GLY A 82 2.80 -0.03 20.42
N ASN A 83 4.08 0.16 20.09
CA ASN A 83 5.05 0.78 20.99
C ASN A 83 4.89 2.32 20.96
N PRO A 84 5.06 3.00 22.10
CA PRO A 84 4.94 4.46 22.15
C PRO A 84 6.04 5.14 21.34
N VAL A 85 5.66 6.18 20.60
CA VAL A 85 6.54 7.08 19.88
C VAL A 85 6.24 8.49 20.37
N ASP A 86 7.24 9.20 20.90
CA ASP A 86 7.05 10.54 21.49
C ASP A 86 6.72 11.60 20.43
N ASP A 87 7.29 11.47 19.23
CA ASP A 87 7.00 12.30 18.07
C ASP A 87 6.81 11.44 16.83
N MET A 88 5.59 11.41 16.28
CA MET A 88 5.26 10.66 15.07
C MET A 88 6.05 11.14 13.84
N GLY A 89 6.61 12.35 13.86
CA GLY A 89 7.57 12.84 12.87
C GLY A 89 8.86 12.02 12.80
N ASP A 90 9.17 11.20 13.80
CA ASP A 90 10.31 10.29 13.80
C ASP A 90 10.09 9.06 12.90
N LEU A 91 8.84 8.84 12.45
CA LEU A 91 8.49 7.79 11.51
C LEU A 91 8.69 8.27 10.08
N MET A 92 9.44 7.51 9.27
CA MET A 92 9.71 7.91 7.88
C MET A 92 8.41 8.04 7.06
N VAL A 93 7.39 7.23 7.35
CA VAL A 93 6.09 7.30 6.67
C VAL A 93 5.42 8.67 6.84
N VAL A 94 5.52 9.28 8.03
CA VAL A 94 4.92 10.59 8.32
C VAL A 94 5.63 11.67 7.50
N GLN A 95 6.96 11.62 7.42
CA GLN A 95 7.73 12.58 6.62
C GLN A 95 7.43 12.43 5.12
N HIS A 96 7.24 11.20 4.63
CA HIS A 96 6.87 10.95 3.24
C HIS A 96 5.44 11.41 2.92
N LYS A 97 4.49 11.25 3.86
CA LYS A 97 3.15 11.84 3.76
C LYS A 97 3.21 13.37 3.69
N GLN A 98 4.03 14.02 4.52
CA GLN A 98 4.21 15.48 4.47
C GLN A 98 4.80 15.94 3.12
N ALA A 99 5.58 15.09 2.45
CA ALA A 99 6.06 15.31 1.09
C ALA A 99 5.01 15.02 -0.01
N GLY A 100 3.78 14.65 0.37
CA GLY A 100 2.66 14.38 -0.54
C GLY A 100 2.62 12.96 -1.12
N LEU A 101 3.40 12.02 -0.57
CA LEU A 101 3.38 10.62 -0.97
C LEU A 101 2.23 9.86 -0.31
N THR A 102 1.70 8.86 -1.02
CA THR A 102 0.60 8.01 -0.54
C THR A 102 1.10 6.59 -0.27
N CYS A 103 0.25 5.71 0.25
CA CYS A 103 0.57 4.31 0.47
C CYS A 103 1.14 3.64 -0.80
N LEU A 104 0.53 3.94 -1.96
CA LEU A 104 0.89 3.34 -3.25
C LEU A 104 2.17 3.92 -3.85
N SER A 105 2.69 5.03 -3.30
CA SER A 105 4.01 5.56 -3.69
C SER A 105 5.16 4.64 -3.26
N CYS A 106 4.94 3.81 -2.22
CA CYS A 106 5.92 2.85 -1.73
C CYS A 106 5.44 1.39 -1.90
N HIS A 107 4.14 1.15 -1.70
CA HIS A 107 3.51 -0.16 -1.90
C HIS A 107 2.82 -0.22 -3.26
N GLU A 108 3.59 -0.12 -4.35
CA GLU A 108 3.05 -0.18 -5.71
C GLU A 108 2.62 -1.63 -6.03
N PRO A 109 1.31 -1.92 -6.12
CA PRO A 109 0.85 -3.29 -6.22
C PRO A 109 0.67 -3.66 -7.69
N THR A 110 1.19 -4.82 -8.09
CA THR A 110 0.83 -5.38 -9.41
C THR A 110 -0.63 -5.82 -9.44
N LEU A 111 -1.25 -5.85 -10.62
CA LEU A 111 -2.63 -6.35 -10.77
C LEU A 111 -2.81 -7.79 -10.25
N GLY A 112 -1.79 -8.65 -10.42
CA GLY A 112 -1.83 -10.03 -9.94
C GLY A 112 -1.86 -10.14 -8.42
N GLN A 113 -1.17 -9.23 -7.71
CA GLN A 113 -1.21 -9.18 -6.26
C GLN A 113 -2.55 -8.68 -5.74
N GLN A 114 -3.09 -7.60 -6.31
CA GLN A 114 -4.39 -7.09 -5.87
C GLN A 114 -5.50 -8.16 -5.97
N ILE A 115 -5.43 -9.02 -7.00
CA ILE A 115 -6.32 -10.17 -7.12
C ILE A 115 -6.05 -11.21 -6.03
N THR A 116 -4.79 -11.57 -5.82
CA THR A 116 -4.38 -12.58 -4.82
C THR A 116 -4.73 -12.12 -3.40
N GLU A 117 -4.40 -10.87 -3.04
CA GLU A 117 -4.73 -10.22 -1.77
C GLU A 117 -6.25 -10.18 -1.55
N GLY A 118 -7.04 -9.82 -2.58
CA GLY A 118 -8.49 -9.87 -2.51
C GLY A 118 -9.04 -11.29 -2.29
N LEU A 119 -8.42 -12.32 -2.88
CA LEU A 119 -8.80 -13.72 -2.64
C LEU A 119 -8.47 -14.17 -1.22
N HIS A 120 -7.28 -13.85 -0.71
CA HIS A 120 -6.89 -14.12 0.68
C HIS A 120 -7.80 -13.40 1.67
N TRP A 121 -8.20 -12.16 1.37
CA TRP A 121 -9.14 -11.42 2.19
C TRP A 121 -10.51 -12.11 2.25
N VAL A 122 -11.05 -12.52 1.09
CA VAL A 122 -12.35 -13.21 1.02
C VAL A 122 -12.30 -14.61 1.67
N SER A 123 -11.18 -15.33 1.57
CA SER A 123 -11.02 -16.65 2.19
C SER A 123 -10.70 -16.60 3.68
N GLY A 124 -10.21 -15.45 4.17
CA GLY A 124 -9.69 -15.29 5.52
C GLY A 124 -8.23 -15.75 5.70
N ASP A 125 -7.54 -16.09 4.60
CA ASP A 125 -6.14 -16.56 4.62
C ASP A 125 -5.14 -15.42 4.45
N PHE A 126 -5.41 -14.25 5.02
CA PHE A 126 -4.50 -13.10 4.98
C PHE A 126 -3.52 -13.13 6.16
N GLU A 127 -2.37 -12.48 5.98
CA GLU A 127 -1.33 -12.38 7.00
C GLU A 127 -1.64 -11.25 7.99
N TYR A 128 -1.58 -11.55 9.30
CA TYR A 128 -1.79 -10.57 10.36
C TYR A 128 -1.13 -11.02 11.68
N PRO A 129 -0.38 -10.14 12.40
CA PRO A 129 -0.01 -8.77 12.02
C PRO A 129 0.90 -8.72 10.79
N LEU A 130 0.94 -7.58 10.09
CA LEU A 130 1.77 -7.43 8.90
C LEU A 130 3.25 -7.26 9.28
N ASP A 131 4.10 -8.09 8.69
CA ASP A 131 5.55 -7.96 8.81
C ASP A 131 6.10 -6.76 8.02
N GLU A 132 7.30 -6.34 8.42
CA GLU A 132 8.07 -5.32 7.70
C GLU A 132 8.48 -5.88 6.33
N ARG A 133 8.08 -5.21 5.24
CA ARG A 133 8.51 -5.61 3.89
C ARG A 133 10.00 -5.29 3.70
N SER A 134 10.75 -6.24 3.12
CA SER A 134 12.12 -5.97 2.70
C SER A 134 12.14 -5.08 1.45
N LEU A 135 13.26 -4.39 1.17
CA LEU A 135 13.40 -3.66 -0.09
C LEU A 135 13.40 -4.60 -1.29
N THR A 136 13.85 -5.84 -1.11
CA THR A 136 13.74 -6.89 -2.13
C THR A 136 12.27 -7.18 -2.47
N ASP A 137 11.41 -7.34 -1.46
CA ASP A 137 9.98 -7.56 -1.69
C ASP A 137 9.33 -6.36 -2.37
N LEU A 138 9.68 -5.13 -1.95
CA LEU A 138 9.15 -3.92 -2.56
C LEU A 138 9.63 -3.72 -4.01
N ASN A 139 10.91 -3.99 -4.30
CA ASN A 139 11.47 -3.85 -5.65
C ASN A 139 11.11 -4.97 -6.61
N HIS A 140 10.84 -6.18 -6.11
CA HIS A 140 10.43 -7.31 -6.95
C HIS A 140 9.28 -6.91 -7.89
N TYR A 141 8.34 -6.10 -7.39
CA TYR A 141 7.18 -5.63 -8.13
C TYR A 141 7.47 -4.47 -9.09
N LEU A 142 8.47 -3.65 -8.76
CA LEU A 142 8.99 -2.61 -9.65
C LEU A 142 9.91 -3.17 -10.74
N GLN A 143 10.17 -4.50 -10.74
CA GLN A 143 11.11 -5.18 -11.62
C GLN A 143 12.50 -4.55 -11.56
N LYS A 144 12.91 -4.15 -10.36
CA LYS A 144 14.23 -3.59 -10.12
C LYS A 144 15.10 -4.61 -9.41
N ASP A 145 16.28 -4.84 -9.96
CA ASP A 145 17.26 -5.79 -9.41
C ASP A 145 18.13 -5.15 -8.31
N ASP A 146 18.19 -3.82 -8.27
CA ASP A 146 18.98 -3.06 -7.30
C ASP A 146 18.08 -2.56 -6.14
N PRO A 147 18.29 -3.05 -4.89
CA PRO A 147 17.57 -2.59 -3.72
C PRO A 147 17.56 -1.07 -3.54
N GLU A 148 18.66 -0.40 -3.87
CA GLU A 148 18.82 1.04 -3.66
C GLU A 148 17.92 1.86 -4.60
N SER A 149 17.61 1.34 -5.78
CA SER A 149 16.81 2.00 -6.81
C SER A 149 15.34 2.22 -6.43
N PHE A 150 14.88 1.61 -5.34
CA PHE A 150 13.60 1.92 -4.70
C PHE A 150 13.60 3.37 -4.20
N CYS A 151 14.64 3.75 -3.45
CA CYS A 151 14.78 5.06 -2.82
C CYS A 151 15.50 6.06 -3.74
N LEU A 152 16.61 5.62 -4.36
CA LEU A 152 17.47 6.43 -5.22
C LEU A 152 16.98 6.37 -6.66
N ASN A 153 16.09 7.28 -7.03
CA ASN A 153 15.57 7.40 -8.39
C ASN A 153 15.16 8.84 -8.71
N GLU A 154 14.82 9.10 -9.97
CA GLU A 154 14.51 10.45 -10.47
C GLU A 154 13.30 11.13 -9.80
N ASN A 155 12.38 10.36 -9.25
CA ASN A 155 11.15 10.86 -8.61
C ASN A 155 11.29 11.02 -7.09
N CYS A 156 12.29 10.36 -6.48
CA CYS A 156 12.48 10.34 -5.03
C CYS A 156 13.81 10.99 -4.64
N HIS A 157 14.76 10.23 -4.07
CA HIS A 157 16.09 10.73 -3.76
C HIS A 157 16.96 10.73 -5.03
N ASN A 158 16.76 11.74 -5.87
CA ASN A 158 17.43 11.87 -7.17
C ASN A 158 18.92 12.23 -7.02
N MET A 159 19.70 11.23 -6.62
CA MET A 159 21.14 11.30 -6.41
C MET A 159 21.73 9.90 -6.50
N THR A 160 23.04 9.82 -6.76
CA THR A 160 23.75 8.55 -6.71
C THR A 160 24.13 8.20 -5.26
N ARG A 161 24.55 6.96 -5.05
CA ARG A 161 25.09 6.52 -3.75
C ARG A 161 26.35 7.29 -3.36
N ASP A 162 27.20 7.63 -4.33
CA ASP A 162 28.40 8.46 -4.11
C ASP A 162 28.03 9.89 -3.71
N ASP A 163 27.03 10.50 -4.36
CA ASP A 163 26.53 11.83 -3.99
C ASP A 163 25.99 11.84 -2.56
N LEU A 164 25.25 10.79 -2.17
CA LEU A 164 24.73 10.63 -0.82
C LEU A 164 25.88 10.47 0.20
N ALA A 165 26.88 9.63 -0.11
CA ALA A 165 28.07 9.46 0.72
C ALA A 165 28.78 10.79 0.96
N GLN A 166 28.92 11.60 -0.10
CA GLN A 166 29.56 12.91 -0.04
C GLN A 166 28.72 13.89 0.80
N ALA A 167 27.41 13.93 0.61
CA ALA A 167 26.50 14.79 1.35
C ALA A 167 26.53 14.49 2.87
N THR A 168 26.76 13.23 3.26
CA THR A 168 26.85 12.83 4.67
C THR A 168 28.28 12.65 5.18
N SER A 169 29.27 13.19 4.47
CA SER A 169 30.70 13.08 4.83
C SER A 169 31.06 13.59 6.23
N ALA A 170 30.26 14.48 6.80
CA ALA A 170 30.42 14.96 8.18
C ALA A 170 30.31 13.84 9.24
N LEU A 171 29.69 12.69 8.91
CA LEU A 171 29.63 11.51 9.77
C LEU A 171 30.97 10.75 9.85
N GLY A 172 31.98 11.15 9.05
CA GLY A 172 33.35 10.65 9.14
C GLY A 172 33.46 9.14 8.91
N GLU A 173 34.23 8.46 9.76
CA GLU A 173 34.47 7.00 9.66
C GLU A 173 33.20 6.15 9.85
N ARG A 174 32.14 6.71 10.44
CA ARG A 174 30.87 6.04 10.71
C ARG A 174 29.77 6.42 9.73
N ASN A 175 30.13 6.99 8.57
CA ASN A 175 29.16 7.31 7.54
C ASN A 175 28.54 6.02 6.94
N PRO A 176 27.24 5.74 7.16
CA PRO A 176 26.60 4.51 6.69
C PRO A 176 26.30 4.53 5.18
N HIS A 177 26.56 5.65 4.51
CA HIS A 177 26.26 5.84 3.09
C HIS A 177 27.46 5.69 2.17
N VAL A 178 28.64 5.32 2.68
CA VAL A 178 29.84 5.12 1.86
C VAL A 178 29.67 3.96 0.88
N THR A 179 30.25 4.11 -0.31
CA THR A 179 30.28 3.06 -1.34
C THR A 179 31.41 2.05 -1.11
N GLU A 180 32.48 2.44 -0.42
CA GLU A 180 33.54 1.54 0.04
C GLU A 180 33.22 0.98 1.43
N VAL A 181 32.48 -0.12 1.48
CA VAL A 181 32.08 -0.80 2.72
C VAL A 181 33.21 -1.63 3.32
N ARG A 182 33.32 -1.62 4.65
CA ARG A 182 34.40 -2.32 5.39
C ARG A 182 34.04 -3.73 5.87
N HIS A 183 32.77 -4.12 5.80
CA HIS A 183 32.31 -5.47 6.12
C HIS A 183 31.18 -5.91 5.19
N GLU A 184 30.04 -5.25 5.27
CA GLU A 184 28.80 -5.62 4.58
C GLU A 184 28.09 -4.33 4.15
N GLN A 185 27.48 -4.37 2.97
CA GLN A 185 26.64 -3.28 2.49
C GLN A 185 25.29 -3.37 3.19
N ILE A 186 24.95 -2.29 3.89
CA ILE A 186 23.68 -2.17 4.60
C ILE A 186 22.67 -1.53 3.65
N GLU A 187 21.53 -2.19 3.46
CA GLU A 187 20.42 -1.65 2.68
C GLU A 187 19.72 -0.51 3.42
N CYS A 188 19.05 0.40 2.70
CA CYS A 188 18.36 1.54 3.31
C CYS A 188 17.36 1.08 4.38
N GLY A 189 16.61 0.00 4.09
CA GLY A 189 15.57 -0.53 4.97
C GLY A 189 16.07 -1.18 6.27
N GLU A 190 17.37 -1.46 6.40
CA GLU A 190 17.96 -1.95 7.65
C GLU A 190 17.97 -0.84 8.72
N CYS A 191 18.12 0.41 8.29
CA CYS A 191 18.17 1.59 9.17
C CYS A 191 16.88 2.41 9.12
N HIS A 192 16.44 2.77 7.91
CA HIS A 192 15.28 3.63 7.67
C HIS A 192 14.00 2.82 7.75
N LYS A 193 13.21 3.04 8.81
CA LYS A 193 11.97 2.32 9.08
C LYS A 193 10.76 3.22 8.84
N SER A 194 9.81 2.73 8.03
CA SER A 194 8.60 3.49 7.66
C SER A 194 7.65 3.66 8.83
N HIS A 195 7.13 2.54 9.35
CA HIS A 195 6.01 2.50 10.30
C HIS A 195 6.45 2.28 11.75
N ARG A 196 7.73 2.47 12.05
CA ARG A 196 8.30 2.50 13.40
C ARG A 196 9.55 3.36 13.42
N GLN A 197 10.04 3.72 14.60
CA GLN A 197 11.25 4.54 14.69
C GLN A 197 12.41 3.86 13.97
N SER A 198 13.15 4.67 13.22
CA SER A 198 14.34 4.22 12.50
C SER A 198 15.45 3.85 13.48
N VAL A 199 16.35 2.97 13.04
CA VAL A 199 17.41 2.41 13.88
C VAL A 199 18.76 2.68 13.26
N ASN A 200 19.73 3.14 14.05
CA ASN A 200 21.11 3.16 13.57
C ASN A 200 21.73 1.76 13.69
N ALA A 201 21.71 0.98 12.60
CA ALA A 201 22.20 -0.41 12.61
C ALA A 201 23.68 -0.55 13.03
N CYS A 202 24.51 0.48 12.83
CA CYS A 202 25.92 0.47 13.24
C CYS A 202 26.08 0.31 14.76
N SER A 203 25.14 0.86 15.53
CA SER A 203 25.14 0.79 17.00
C SER A 203 24.98 -0.63 17.56
N ARG A 204 24.67 -1.62 16.71
CA ARG A 204 24.70 -3.05 17.09
C ARG A 204 26.10 -3.50 17.53
N CYS A 205 27.14 -2.88 16.97
CA CYS A 205 28.53 -3.27 17.20
C CYS A 205 29.44 -2.08 17.57
N HIS A 206 28.97 -0.85 17.36
CA HIS A 206 29.77 0.37 17.51
C HIS A 206 29.10 1.34 18.48
N ASP A 207 29.56 1.33 19.73
CA ASP A 207 29.07 2.22 20.79
C ASP A 207 29.34 3.71 20.49
N ASP A 208 30.29 3.99 19.58
CA ASP A 208 30.61 5.33 19.08
C ASP A 208 29.73 5.76 17.88
N ALA A 209 28.82 4.91 17.41
CA ALA A 209 27.91 5.26 16.32
C ALA A 209 26.91 6.35 16.79
N PRO A 210 26.88 7.54 16.15
CA PRO A 210 25.96 8.60 16.55
C PRO A 210 24.52 8.21 16.24
N ILE A 211 23.64 8.23 17.25
CA ILE A 211 22.20 7.99 17.06
C ILE A 211 21.54 9.32 16.68
N PRO A 212 20.89 9.43 15.50
CA PRO A 212 20.14 10.63 15.13
C PRO A 212 19.01 10.92 16.14
N GLU A 213 18.62 12.18 16.25
CA GLU A 213 17.43 12.55 17.02
C GLU A 213 16.20 11.81 16.48
N GLY A 214 15.35 11.30 17.39
CA GLY A 214 14.17 10.52 17.05
C GLY A 214 14.42 9.07 16.66
N TRP A 215 15.68 8.65 16.55
CA TRP A 215 16.07 7.28 16.19
C TRP A 215 16.44 6.45 17.41
N LEU A 216 16.38 5.13 17.22
CA LEU A 216 16.79 4.14 18.22
C LEU A 216 18.21 3.63 17.94
N ASP A 217 18.91 3.27 19.01
CA ASP A 217 20.02 2.33 18.90
C ASP A 217 19.51 0.90 18.68
N ALA A 218 20.42 0.00 18.29
CA ALA A 218 20.07 -1.38 17.96
C ALA A 218 19.58 -2.18 19.17
N HIS A 219 20.01 -1.85 20.39
CA HIS A 219 19.58 -2.51 21.61
C HIS A 219 18.17 -2.08 22.03
N GLN A 220 17.84 -0.80 21.86
CA GLN A 220 16.49 -0.25 22.04
C GLN A 220 15.54 -0.85 20.99
N ALA A 221 15.95 -0.85 19.71
CA ALA A 221 15.13 -1.42 18.64
C ALA A 221 14.87 -2.93 18.84
N ALA A 222 15.83 -3.67 19.39
CA ALA A 222 15.67 -5.10 19.70
C ALA A 222 14.71 -5.39 20.88
N GLN A 223 14.35 -4.37 21.66
CA GLN A 223 13.36 -4.48 22.73
C GLN A 223 11.93 -4.18 22.26
N LEU A 224 11.77 -3.64 21.04
CA LEU A 224 10.45 -3.48 20.44
C LEU A 224 9.87 -4.86 20.13
N ASP A 225 8.64 -5.07 20.56
CA ASP A 225 7.88 -6.27 20.23
C ASP A 225 6.44 -5.90 19.87
N ALA A 226 5.68 -6.89 19.43
CA ALA A 226 4.25 -6.76 19.13
C ALA A 226 3.36 -6.98 20.36
N SER A 227 3.88 -6.91 21.59
CA SER A 227 3.07 -7.11 22.80
C SER A 227 2.09 -5.97 23.05
N GLY A 228 2.41 -4.76 22.56
CA GLY A 228 1.54 -3.59 22.58
C GLY A 228 0.53 -3.53 21.43
N PHE A 229 0.51 -4.55 20.56
CA PHE A 229 -0.28 -4.52 19.34
C PHE A 229 -1.79 -4.42 19.66
N PRO A 230 -2.51 -3.42 19.13
CA PRO A 230 -3.81 -3.03 19.68
C PRO A 230 -5.00 -3.95 19.32
N TYR A 231 -4.78 -5.13 18.72
CA TYR A 231 -5.85 -6.06 18.30
C TYR A 231 -5.44 -7.54 18.39
#